data_AF-A0A661GIV5-F1
#
_entry.id   AF-A0A661GIV5-F1
#
_cell.length_a   1.000
_cell.length_b   1.000
_cell.length_c   1.000
_cell.angle_alpha   90.00
_cell.angle_beta   90.00
_cell.angle_gamma   90.00
#
_symmetry.space_group_name_H-M   'P 1'
#
loop_
_entity.id
_entity.type
_entity.pdbx_description
1 polymer ?
#
loop_
_entity_poly.entity_id
_entity_poly.type
_entity_poly.pdbx_seq_one_letter_code
_entity_poly.pdbx_strand_id
1 'polypeptide(L)'
;MLALSAPAAWAQENDDRPRFKVIEASTRLVDEVFFLDARIAFDFNAEAIEALDHGVPLTVELQIEVLETRDLLWDSTTATLNQYYRIEYRALVTQYLVTNLNTGELSSHTNLEAALAMLGQVTEFPMLDRRL
;
A
#
# COMPACT_ATOMS: atom_id res chain seq x y z
N MET A 1 51.00 -10.59 15.07
CA MET A 1 49.96 -9.63 15.48
C MET A 1 49.36 -9.05 14.20
N LEU A 2 48.26 -9.62 13.72
CA LEU A 2 47.55 -9.16 12.52
C LEU A 2 46.12 -8.82 12.94
N ALA A 3 45.78 -7.53 12.90
CA ALA A 3 44.43 -7.06 13.14
C ALA A 3 43.65 -7.14 11.82
N LEU A 4 42.61 -7.97 11.79
CA LEU A 4 41.63 -7.98 10.71
C LEU A 4 40.50 -7.03 11.14
N SER A 5 40.47 -5.82 10.59
CA SER A 5 39.31 -4.93 10.70
C SER A 5 38.25 -5.39 9.70
N ALA A 6 37.13 -5.93 10.20
CA ALA A 6 35.96 -6.14 9.37
C ALA A 6 35.30 -4.79 9.05
N PRO A 7 34.82 -4.54 7.81
CA PRO A 7 34.04 -3.36 7.51
C PRO A 7 32.74 -3.40 8.31
N ALA A 8 32.35 -2.24 8.86
CA ALA A 8 31.05 -2.02 9.45
C ALA A 8 29.97 -2.47 8.45
N ALA A 9 29.33 -3.60 8.76
CA ALA A 9 28.04 -3.92 8.19
C ALA A 9 27.11 -2.78 8.59
N TRP A 10 26.57 -2.08 7.60
CA TRP A 10 25.47 -1.14 7.78
C TRP A 10 24.41 -1.90 8.56
N ALA A 11 24.19 -1.48 9.81
CA ALA A 11 23.12 -2.02 10.62
C ALA A 11 21.83 -1.65 9.89
N GLN A 12 21.17 -2.66 9.32
CA GLN A 12 19.81 -2.49 8.85
C GLN A 12 18.98 -2.25 10.10
N GLU A 13 18.60 -1.00 10.33
CA GLU A 13 17.68 -0.62 11.38
C GLU A 13 16.33 -1.23 11.04
N ASN A 14 16.13 -2.47 11.46
CA ASN A 14 14.83 -3.13 11.40
C ASN A 14 13.93 -2.45 12.43
N ASP A 15 13.33 -1.35 12.01
CA ASP A 15 12.19 -0.77 12.68
C ASP A 15 11.00 -1.70 12.45
N ASP A 16 10.76 -2.60 13.40
CA ASP A 16 9.64 -3.56 13.41
C ASP A 16 8.26 -2.88 13.53
N ARG A 17 8.18 -1.55 13.53
CA ARG A 17 6.90 -0.84 13.53
C ARG A 17 6.21 -1.00 12.17
N PRO A 18 4.90 -1.31 12.17
CA PRO A 18 4.14 -1.35 10.93
C PRO A 18 4.18 0.03 10.25
N ARG A 19 4.66 0.06 8.99
CA ARG A 19 4.80 1.25 8.15
C ARG A 19 3.49 1.71 7.50
N PHE A 20 2.38 1.20 8.01
CA PHE A 20 1.04 1.63 7.64
C PHE A 20 0.07 1.32 8.78
N LYS A 21 -1.10 1.97 8.75
CA LYS A 21 -2.20 1.71 9.67
C LYS A 21 -3.52 1.72 8.93
N VAL A 22 -4.31 0.66 9.08
CA VAL A 22 -5.71 0.67 8.67
C VAL A 22 -6.48 1.53 9.67
N ILE A 23 -6.99 2.68 9.22
CA ILE A 23 -7.74 3.61 10.06
C ILE A 23 -9.21 3.18 10.16
N GLU A 24 -9.79 2.77 9.04
CA GLU A 24 -11.12 2.16 8.99
C GLU A 24 -11.18 1.14 7.86
N ALA A 25 -12.04 0.15 8.03
CA ALA A 25 -12.41 -0.80 7.00
C ALA A 25 -13.86 -1.24 7.25
N SER A 26 -14.67 -1.23 6.22
CA SER A 26 -16.06 -1.67 6.27
C SER A 26 -16.42 -2.40 5.00
N THR A 27 -17.36 -3.33 5.12
CA THR A 27 -17.84 -4.11 3.97
C THR A 27 -19.33 -3.92 3.80
N ARG A 28 -19.77 -3.90 2.55
CA ARG A 28 -21.19 -3.82 2.19
C ARG A 28 -21.52 -4.85 1.12
N LEU A 29 -22.66 -5.52 1.26
CA LEU A 29 -23.16 -6.44 0.25
C LEU A 29 -24.16 -5.71 -0.66
N VAL A 30 -23.87 -5.66 -1.95
CA VAL A 30 -24.76 -5.07 -2.97
C VAL A 30 -24.81 -6.01 -4.16
N ASP A 31 -26.03 -6.39 -4.57
CA ASP A 31 -26.26 -7.29 -5.72
C ASP A 31 -25.40 -8.57 -5.69
N GLU A 32 -25.37 -9.24 -4.53
CA GLU A 32 -24.55 -10.45 -4.27
C GLU A 32 -23.03 -10.22 -4.28
N VAL A 33 -22.52 -9.01 -4.47
CA VAL A 33 -21.09 -8.69 -4.42
C VAL A 33 -20.73 -7.98 -3.11
N PHE A 34 -19.70 -8.48 -2.42
CA PHE A 34 -19.11 -7.78 -1.28
C PHE A 34 -18.17 -6.68 -1.77
N PHE A 35 -18.40 -5.46 -1.32
CA PHE A 35 -17.56 -4.31 -1.56
C PHE A 35 -16.80 -3.92 -0.29
N LEU A 36 -15.56 -3.46 -0.46
CA LEU A 36 -14.70 -2.93 0.59
C LEU A 36 -14.56 -1.43 0.43
N ASP A 37 -14.81 -0.72 1.54
CA ASP A 37 -14.41 0.66 1.75
C ASP A 37 -13.40 0.68 2.90
N ALA A 38 -12.19 1.17 2.64
CA ALA A 38 -11.12 1.22 3.64
C ALA A 38 -10.25 2.47 3.49
N ARG A 39 -9.70 2.90 4.62
CA ARG A 39 -8.77 4.04 4.68
C ARG A 39 -7.51 3.62 5.40
N ILE A 40 -6.39 3.74 4.72
CA ILE A 40 -5.06 3.32 5.16
C ILE A 40 -4.18 4.56 5.26
N ALA A 41 -3.49 4.74 6.38
CA ALA A 41 -2.45 5.74 6.52
C ALA A 41 -1.10 5.06 6.29
N PHE A 42 -0.33 5.56 5.33
CA PHE A 42 1.03 5.09 5.06
C PHE A 42 2.07 5.95 5.80
N ASP A 43 3.08 5.30 6.35
CA ASP A 43 4.24 5.93 6.98
C ASP A 43 5.49 5.52 6.17
N PHE A 44 5.73 6.24 5.07
CA PHE A 44 6.91 6.01 4.23
C PHE A 44 8.17 6.39 5.02
N ASN A 45 9.17 5.53 4.98
CA ASN A 45 10.46 5.81 5.63
C ASN A 45 11.21 6.94 4.90
N ALA A 46 12.25 7.45 5.57
CA ALA A 46 13.08 8.53 5.05
C ALA A 46 13.67 8.19 3.67
N GLU A 47 14.09 6.94 3.46
CA GLU A 47 14.67 6.48 2.20
C GLU A 47 13.64 6.49 1.05
N ALA A 48 12.39 6.08 1.30
CA ALA A 48 11.33 6.16 0.31
C ALA A 48 10.99 7.62 -0.04
N ILE A 49 10.93 8.49 0.96
CA ILE A 49 10.68 9.92 0.75
C ILE A 49 11.83 10.54 -0.06
N GLU A 50 13.10 10.27 0.31
CA GLU A 50 14.28 10.76 -0.42
C GLU A 50 14.29 10.25 -1.87
N ALA A 51 13.96 8.98 -2.09
CA ALA A 51 13.83 8.41 -3.42
C ALA A 51 12.81 9.19 -4.27
N LEU A 52 11.62 9.47 -3.71
CA LEU A 52 10.60 10.28 -4.38
C LEU A 52 11.11 11.69 -4.70
N ASP A 53 11.74 12.37 -3.74
CA ASP A 53 12.26 13.72 -3.92
C ASP A 53 13.34 13.80 -5.00
N HIS A 54 14.12 12.72 -5.18
CA HIS A 54 15.07 12.56 -6.28
C HIS A 54 14.45 12.07 -7.60
N GLY A 55 13.12 12.00 -7.67
CA GLY A 55 12.38 11.62 -8.87
C GLY A 55 12.38 10.11 -9.15
N VAL A 56 12.76 9.29 -8.18
CA VAL A 56 12.67 7.83 -8.28
C VAL A 56 11.22 7.42 -7.98
N PRO A 57 10.49 6.85 -8.94
CA PRO A 57 9.10 6.44 -8.71
C PRO A 57 9.06 5.23 -7.76
N LEU A 58 8.07 5.22 -6.86
CA LEU A 58 7.80 4.09 -5.99
C LEU A 58 6.54 3.37 -6.43
N THR A 59 6.56 2.04 -6.30
CA THR A 59 5.38 1.21 -6.53
C THR A 59 4.90 0.66 -5.19
N VAL A 60 3.62 0.85 -4.89
CA VAL A 60 2.95 0.32 -3.69
C VAL A 60 2.03 -0.80 -4.13
N GLU A 61 2.19 -1.97 -3.51
CA GLU A 61 1.26 -3.08 -3.62
C GLU A 61 0.35 -3.08 -2.40
N LEU A 62 -0.96 -2.96 -2.64
CA LEU A 62 -1.98 -3.17 -1.63
C LEU A 62 -2.60 -4.54 -1.84
N GLN A 63 -2.27 -5.46 -0.95
CA GLN A 63 -2.82 -6.81 -0.92
C GLN A 63 -4.01 -6.86 0.05
N ILE A 64 -5.16 -7.29 -0.47
CA ILE A 64 -6.41 -7.46 0.26
C ILE A 64 -6.68 -8.96 0.31
N GLU A 65 -6.66 -9.52 1.51
CA GLU A 65 -6.97 -10.94 1.74
C GLU A 65 -8.37 -11.08 2.31
N VAL A 66 -9.17 -11.94 1.67
CA VAL A 66 -10.48 -12.32 2.17
C VAL A 66 -10.36 -13.69 2.83
N LEU A 67 -10.65 -13.73 4.14
CA LEU A 67 -10.58 -14.93 4.95
C LEU A 67 -12.01 -15.45 5.21
N GLU A 68 -12.22 -16.75 4.97
CA GLU A 68 -13.44 -17.43 5.40
C GLU A 68 -13.21 -18.07 6.77
N THR A 69 -13.90 -17.57 7.80
CA THR A 69 -13.87 -18.16 9.14
C THR A 69 -14.73 -19.42 9.16
N ARG A 70 -14.12 -20.60 9.39
CA ARG A 70 -14.82 -21.87 9.58
C ARG A 70 -14.66 -22.38 11.01
N ASP A 71 -15.73 -22.97 11.55
CA ASP A 71 -15.88 -23.30 12.97
C ASP A 71 -14.96 -24.39 13.54
N LEU A 72 -14.20 -25.16 12.73
CA LEU A 72 -13.48 -26.31 13.30
C LEU A 72 -11.99 -26.44 12.98
N LEU A 73 -11.49 -26.30 11.75
CA LEU A 73 -10.05 -26.49 11.50
C LEU A 73 -9.63 -25.72 10.24
N TRP A 74 -8.72 -24.75 10.42
CA TRP A 74 -8.00 -23.93 9.43
C TRP A 74 -8.81 -22.79 8.80
N ASP A 75 -8.39 -21.55 9.09
CA ASP A 75 -8.73 -20.39 8.26
C ASP A 75 -8.12 -20.64 6.87
N SER A 76 -8.96 -20.61 5.84
CA SER A 76 -8.50 -20.66 4.45
C SER A 76 -8.68 -19.28 3.85
N THR A 77 -7.61 -18.73 3.25
CA THR A 77 -7.74 -17.56 2.39
C THR A 77 -8.60 -17.93 1.19
N THR A 78 -9.76 -17.29 1.05
CA THR A 78 -10.72 -17.57 -0.03
C THR A 78 -10.35 -16.80 -1.29
N ALA A 79 -9.78 -15.60 -1.15
CA ALA A 79 -9.23 -14.84 -2.26
C ALA A 79 -8.18 -13.83 -1.80
N THR A 80 -7.26 -13.52 -2.71
CA THR A 80 -6.29 -12.44 -2.58
C THR A 80 -6.49 -11.49 -3.76
N LEU A 81 -6.67 -10.21 -3.47
CA LEU A 81 -6.81 -9.16 -4.47
C LEU A 81 -5.67 -8.15 -4.32
N ASN A 82 -4.98 -7.85 -5.42
CA ASN A 82 -3.84 -6.94 -5.42
C ASN A 82 -4.16 -5.67 -6.21
N GLN A 83 -3.89 -4.53 -5.60
CA GLN A 83 -3.86 -3.25 -6.26
C GLN A 83 -2.43 -2.71 -6.30
N TYR A 84 -2.02 -2.19 -7.45
CA TYR A 84 -0.70 -1.65 -7.68
C TYR A 84 -0.84 -0.17 -7.97
N TYR A 85 -0.17 0.65 -7.17
CA TYR A 85 -0.11 2.10 -7.35
C TYR A 85 1.32 2.52 -7.62
N ARG A 86 1.52 3.47 -8.52
CA ARG A 86 2.81 4.16 -8.67
C ARG A 86 2.67 5.58 -8.17
N ILE A 87 3.57 5.99 -7.30
CA ILE A 87 3.72 7.38 -6.87
C ILE A 87 5.05 7.92 -7.40
N GLU A 88 5.02 9.12 -7.98
CA GLU A 88 6.19 9.80 -8.53
C GLU A 88 6.13 11.30 -8.27
N TYR A 89 7.27 11.93 -8.02
CA TYR A 89 7.37 13.39 -7.92
C TYR A 89 7.87 13.99 -9.25
N ARG A 90 7.14 14.98 -9.77
CA ARG A 90 7.48 15.71 -10.99
C ARG A 90 8.01 17.09 -10.64
N ALA A 91 9.33 17.23 -10.53
CA ALA A 91 9.99 18.49 -10.15
C ALA A 91 9.64 19.70 -11.04
N LEU A 92 9.44 19.48 -12.36
CA LEU A 92 9.12 20.56 -13.30
C LEU A 92 7.81 21.28 -12.98
N VAL A 93 6.81 20.55 -12.50
CA VAL A 93 5.47 21.07 -12.17
C VAL A 93 5.19 21.06 -10.67
N THR A 94 6.13 20.54 -9.87
CA THR A 94 6.08 20.49 -8.41
C THR A 94 4.84 19.72 -7.92
N GLN A 95 4.58 18.55 -8.51
CA GLN A 95 3.41 17.73 -8.20
C GLN A 95 3.80 16.27 -7.94
N TYR A 96 3.08 15.65 -7.00
CA TYR A 96 3.07 14.21 -6.82
C TYR A 96 1.99 13.62 -7.73
N LEU A 97 2.37 12.65 -8.56
CA LEU A 97 1.44 11.91 -9.40
C LEU A 97 1.22 10.53 -8.81
N VAL A 98 -0.04 10.12 -8.70
CA VAL A 98 -0.43 8.78 -8.30
C VAL A 98 -1.14 8.11 -9.47
N THR A 99 -0.58 7.01 -9.94
CA THR A 99 -1.15 6.20 -11.02
C THR A 99 -1.64 4.87 -10.45
N ASN A 100 -2.92 4.56 -10.60
CA ASN A 100 -3.41 3.20 -10.40
C ASN A 100 -2.94 2.35 -11.59
N LEU A 101 -2.06 1.38 -11.36
CA LEU A 101 -1.48 0.54 -12.41
C LEU A 101 -2.43 -0.57 -12.88
N ASN A 102 -3.51 -0.85 -12.13
CA ASN A 102 -4.56 -1.77 -12.56
C ASN A 102 -5.50 -1.11 -13.58
N THR A 103 -5.85 0.17 -13.39
CA THR A 103 -6.85 0.88 -14.22
C THR A 103 -6.24 1.90 -15.19
N GLY A 104 -5.02 2.36 -14.94
CA GLY A 104 -4.37 3.48 -15.65
C GLY A 104 -4.84 4.87 -15.18
N GLU A 105 -5.69 4.95 -14.16
CA GLU A 105 -6.15 6.22 -13.61
C GLU A 105 -4.99 7.02 -13.01
N LEU A 106 -4.93 8.32 -13.31
CA LEU A 106 -3.90 9.23 -12.87
C LEU A 106 -4.52 10.39 -12.09
N SER A 107 -3.96 10.66 -10.91
CA SER A 107 -4.29 11.86 -10.12
C SER A 107 -3.03 12.65 -9.78
N SER A 108 -3.20 13.96 -9.60
CA SER A 108 -2.13 14.90 -9.28
C SER A 108 -2.41 15.60 -7.95
N HIS A 109 -1.37 15.74 -7.14
CA HIS A 109 -1.44 16.28 -5.78
C HIS A 109 -0.31 17.27 -5.53
N THR A 110 -0.61 18.36 -4.83
CA THR A 110 0.37 19.44 -4.55
C THR A 110 1.35 19.09 -3.43
N ASN A 111 1.05 18.08 -2.62
CA ASN A 111 1.92 17.64 -1.53
C ASN A 111 1.84 16.12 -1.32
N LEU A 112 2.85 15.57 -0.64
CA LEU A 112 2.98 14.13 -0.41
C LEU A 112 1.85 13.58 0.47
N GLU A 113 1.42 14.34 1.48
CA GLU A 113 0.34 13.93 2.38
C GLU A 113 -0.96 13.65 1.62
N ALA A 114 -1.36 14.54 0.70
CA ALA A 114 -2.53 14.37 -0.15
C ALA A 114 -2.38 13.17 -1.10
N ALA A 115 -1.19 12.96 -1.67
CA ALA A 115 -0.91 11.81 -2.53
C ALA A 115 -1.02 10.49 -1.75
N LEU A 116 -0.46 10.41 -0.54
CA LEU A 116 -0.54 9.24 0.33
C LEU A 116 -1.97 8.99 0.83
N ALA A 117 -2.72 10.06 1.13
CA ALA A 117 -4.13 9.95 1.50
C ALA A 117 -4.97 9.35 0.36
N MET A 118 -4.72 9.77 -0.89
CA MET A 118 -5.37 9.18 -2.06
C MET A 118 -4.97 7.71 -2.22
N LEU A 119 -3.68 7.39 -2.10
CA LEU A 119 -3.17 6.01 -2.21
C LEU A 119 -3.79 5.08 -1.17
N GLY A 120 -4.03 5.60 0.03
CA GLY A 120 -4.67 4.88 1.13
C GLY A 120 -6.18 4.75 1.07
N GLN A 121 -6.83 5.36 0.07
CA GLN A 121 -8.28 5.33 -0.06
C GLN A 121 -8.72 4.17 -0.95
N VAL A 122 -9.34 3.15 -0.35
CA VAL A 122 -10.02 2.06 -1.06
C VAL A 122 -11.52 2.36 -1.02
N THR A 123 -12.12 2.56 -2.19
CA THR A 123 -13.54 2.96 -2.29
C THR A 123 -14.26 2.00 -3.21
N GLU A 124 -15.39 1.47 -2.74
CA GLU A 124 -16.27 0.58 -3.51
C GLU A 124 -15.52 -0.55 -4.23
N PHE A 125 -14.54 -1.16 -3.56
CA PHE A 125 -13.70 -2.18 -4.19
C PHE A 125 -14.39 -3.55 -4.16
N PRO A 126 -14.71 -4.18 -5.30
CA PRO A 126 -15.39 -5.47 -5.34
C PRO A 126 -14.43 -6.59 -4.91
N MET A 127 -14.81 -7.37 -3.89
CA MET A 127 -13.98 -8.44 -3.35
C MET A 127 -14.39 -9.84 -3.84
N LEU A 128 -15.66 -10.23 -3.62
CA LEU A 128 -16.16 -11.58 -3.89
C LEU A 128 -17.65 -11.55 -4.25
N ASP A 129 -18.06 -12.51 -5.10
CA ASP A 129 -19.47 -12.87 -5.31
C ASP A 129 -19.90 -13.84 -4.18
N ARG A 130 -21.05 -13.57 -3.56
CA ARG A 130 -21.67 -14.34 -2.46
C ARG A 130 -21.97 -15.79 -2.83
N ARG A 131 -21.91 -16.15 -4.11
CA ARG A 131 -22.18 -17.51 -4.61
C ARG A 131 -20.99 -18.49 -4.54
N LEU A 132 -19.83 -18.04 -4.04
CA LEU A 132 -18.66 -18.90 -3.83
C LEU A 132 -18.75 -19.73 -2.54
#